data_AF-A0A7Y6KJ45-F1
#
_entry.id   AF-A0A7Y6KJ45-F1
#
_cell.length_a   1.000
_cell.length_b   1.000
_cell.length_c   1.000
_cell.angle_alpha   90.00
_cell.angle_beta   90.00
_cell.angle_gamma   90.00
#
_symmetry.space_group_name_H-M   'P 1'
#
loop_
_entity.id
_entity.type
_entity.pdbx_description
1 polymer ?
#
loop_
_entity_poly.entity_id
_entity_poly.type
_entity_poly.pdbx_seq_one_letter_code
_entity_poly.pdbx_strand_id
1 'polypeptide(L)'
;MSTAISPEIAAHVLAHFGHGGYEAGSFTRHLLSAMDTADPANLARLGEAFPAYAAAVVGIKYDPEGVAFLQRLASGGITCANCEGGDGPFVTVGTSPLCEPCHQGRQ
;
A
#
# COMPACT_ATOMS: atom_id res chain seq x y z
N MET A 1 -1.02 -20.00 -6.07
CA MET A 1 -0.24 -19.61 -4.87
C MET A 1 -0.58 -18.16 -4.58
N SER A 2 -1.02 -17.82 -3.36
CA SER A 2 -1.27 -16.42 -2.98
C SER A 2 0.07 -15.82 -2.57
N THR A 3 0.56 -14.82 -3.32
CA THR A 3 1.80 -14.12 -2.95
C THR A 3 1.47 -13.10 -1.87
N ALA A 4 1.99 -13.32 -0.66
CA ALA A 4 1.74 -12.41 0.45
C ALA A 4 2.44 -11.05 0.20
N ILE A 5 1.64 -9.99 0.12
CA ILE A 5 2.12 -8.61 0.07
C ILE A 5 2.45 -8.20 1.51
N SER A 6 3.72 -7.87 1.78
CA SER A 6 4.14 -7.41 3.11
C SER A 6 3.72 -5.94 3.35
N PRO A 7 3.64 -5.49 4.62
CA PRO A 7 3.38 -4.09 4.95
C PRO A 7 4.35 -3.11 4.28
N GLU A 8 5.64 -3.49 4.18
CA GLU A 8 6.67 -2.71 3.50
C GLU A 8 6.37 -2.56 2.00
N ILE A 9 6.05 -3.67 1.31
CA ILE A 9 5.70 -3.62 -0.12
C ILE A 9 4.46 -2.75 -0.34
N ALA A 10 3.45 -2.89 0.53
CA ALA A 10 2.26 -2.06 0.47
C ALA A 10 2.60 -0.57 0.64
N ALA A 11 3.44 -0.21 1.62
CA ALA A 11 3.88 1.17 1.84
C ALA A 11 4.66 1.74 0.64
N HIS A 12 5.55 0.95 0.04
CA HIS A 12 6.32 1.36 -1.14
C HIS A 12 5.42 1.62 -2.36
N VAL A 13 4.45 0.73 -2.60
CA VAL A 13 3.52 0.85 -3.73
C VAL A 13 2.58 2.03 -3.51
N LEU A 14 2.02 2.19 -2.32
CA LEU A 14 1.21 3.37 -1.98
C LEU A 14 1.99 4.67 -2.20
N ALA A 15 3.26 4.72 -1.78
CA ALA A 15 4.09 5.91 -1.93
C ALA A 15 4.29 6.26 -3.41
N HIS A 16 4.60 5.25 -4.23
CA HIS A 16 4.79 5.41 -5.67
C HIS A 16 3.56 5.99 -6.40
N PHE A 17 2.35 5.58 -5.99
CA PHE A 17 1.09 6.06 -6.57
C PHE A 17 0.48 7.27 -5.85
N GLY A 18 1.14 7.82 -4.82
CA GLY A 18 0.69 9.03 -4.12
C GLY A 18 -0.44 8.82 -3.11
N HIS A 19 -0.57 7.62 -2.55
CA HIS A 19 -1.63 7.24 -1.60
C HIS A 19 -1.15 7.10 -0.14
N GLY A 20 -0.01 7.69 0.20
CA GLY A 20 0.64 7.58 1.52
C GLY A 20 1.72 6.48 1.55
N GLY A 21 2.23 6.13 2.73
CA GLY A 21 3.35 5.18 2.87
C GLY A 21 4.72 5.88 2.88
N TYR A 22 5.79 5.12 2.61
CA TYR A 22 7.16 5.64 2.55
C TYR A 22 7.87 5.17 1.30
N GLU A 23 8.80 6.00 0.82
CA GLU A 23 9.55 5.75 -0.40
C GLU A 23 10.46 4.53 -0.30
N ALA A 24 10.49 3.75 -1.38
CA ALA A 24 11.38 2.62 -1.48
C ALA A 24 12.83 3.04 -1.81
N GLY A 25 13.76 2.12 -1.59
CA GLY A 25 15.13 2.24 -2.08
C GLY A 25 15.21 2.40 -3.61
N SER A 26 16.35 2.87 -4.11
CA SER A 26 16.53 3.23 -5.52
C SER A 26 16.18 2.11 -6.50
N PHE A 27 16.62 0.87 -6.24
CA PHE A 27 16.29 -0.28 -7.07
C PHE A 27 14.78 -0.50 -7.17
N THR A 28 14.10 -0.57 -6.02
CA THR A 28 12.65 -0.79 -5.93
C THR A 28 11.87 0.33 -6.59
N ARG A 29 12.33 1.58 -6.48
CA ARG A 29 11.69 2.71 -7.16
C ARG A 29 11.70 2.55 -8.69
N HIS A 30 12.82 2.12 -9.25
CA HIS A 30 12.92 1.84 -10.69
C HIS A 30 12.07 0.62 -11.07
N LEU A 31 12.03 -0.42 -10.22
CA LEU A 31 11.16 -1.58 -10.42
C LEU A 31 9.68 -1.17 -10.48
N LEU A 32 9.22 -0.35 -9.53
CA LEU A 32 7.84 0.14 -9.48
C LEU A 32 7.50 0.97 -10.72
N SER A 33 8.39 1.88 -11.13
CA SER A 33 8.22 2.66 -12.36
C SER A 33 8.16 1.77 -13.61
N ALA A 34 8.98 0.71 -13.67
CA ALA A 34 8.92 -0.26 -14.75
C ALA A 34 7.61 -1.06 -14.75
N MET A 35 7.11 -1.49 -13.58
CA MET A 35 5.84 -2.20 -13.47
C MET A 35 4.64 -1.30 -13.79
N ASP A 36 4.66 -0.04 -13.39
CA ASP A 36 3.59 0.90 -13.69
C ASP A 36 3.50 1.22 -15.19
N THR A 37 4.62 1.30 -15.88
CA THR A 37 4.64 1.63 -17.31
C THR A 37 4.57 0.40 -18.23
N ALA A 38 4.74 -0.81 -17.70
CA ALA A 38 4.74 -2.03 -18.48
C ALA A 38 3.36 -2.37 -19.08
N ASP A 39 3.36 -2.88 -20.30
CA ASP A 39 2.20 -3.59 -20.85
C ASP A 39 1.91 -4.89 -20.06
N PRO A 40 0.73 -5.50 -20.21
CA PRO A 40 0.36 -6.68 -19.42
C PRO A 40 1.33 -7.86 -19.55
N ALA A 41 1.95 -8.06 -20.72
CA ALA A 41 2.87 -9.18 -20.93
C ALA A 41 4.21 -8.94 -20.23
N ASN A 42 4.72 -7.71 -20.27
CA ASN A 42 5.95 -7.33 -19.57
C ASN A 42 5.73 -7.22 -18.06
N LEU A 43 4.55 -6.79 -17.59
CA LEU A 43 4.19 -6.82 -16.18
C LEU A 43 4.14 -8.27 -15.65
N ALA A 44 3.60 -9.20 -16.42
CA ALA A 44 3.61 -10.62 -16.06
C ALA A 44 5.04 -11.16 -15.89
N ARG A 45 5.95 -10.83 -16.82
CA ARG A 45 7.38 -11.21 -16.74
C ARG A 45 8.07 -10.62 -15.51
N LEU A 46 7.82 -9.35 -15.20
CA LEU A 46 8.32 -8.73 -13.97
C LEU A 46 7.75 -9.41 -12.72
N GLY A 47 6.49 -9.84 -12.78
CA GLY A 47 5.81 -10.58 -11.73
C GLY A 47 6.36 -11.98 -11.47
N GLU A 48 7.02 -12.62 -12.43
CA GLU A 48 7.72 -13.88 -12.18
C GLU A 48 8.89 -13.69 -11.22
N ALA A 49 9.63 -12.59 -11.36
CA ALA A 49 10.78 -12.26 -10.50
C ALA A 49 10.38 -11.54 -9.20
N PHE A 50 9.35 -10.70 -9.25
CA PHE A 50 8.91 -9.85 -8.14
C PHE A 50 7.39 -9.96 -7.90
N PRO A 51 6.90 -11.16 -7.53
CA PRO A 51 5.47 -11.47 -7.55
C PRO A 51 4.64 -10.62 -6.58
N ALA A 52 5.19 -10.25 -5.42
CA ALA A 52 4.47 -9.46 -4.42
C ALA A 52 4.30 -7.99 -4.86
N TYR A 53 5.35 -7.40 -5.45
CA TYR A 53 5.26 -6.05 -6.02
C TYR A 53 4.31 -6.01 -7.21
N ALA A 54 4.38 -7.00 -8.11
CA ALA A 54 3.46 -7.08 -9.25
C ALA A 54 2.00 -7.24 -8.78
N ALA A 55 1.74 -8.10 -7.80
CA ALA A 55 0.39 -8.25 -7.24
C ALA A 55 -0.14 -6.93 -6.63
N ALA A 56 0.70 -6.20 -5.90
CA ALA A 56 0.32 -4.91 -5.33
C ALA A 56 0.07 -3.83 -6.40
N VAL A 57 0.90 -3.77 -7.45
CA VAL A 57 0.72 -2.85 -8.58
C VAL A 57 -0.53 -3.20 -9.39
N VAL A 58 -0.82 -4.48 -9.62
CA VAL A 58 -2.06 -4.92 -10.27
C VAL A 58 -3.27 -4.52 -9.42
N GLY A 59 -3.20 -4.76 -8.10
CA GLY A 59 -4.25 -4.38 -7.17
C GLY A 59 -4.56 -2.89 -7.23
N ILE A 60 -3.56 -2.03 -7.06
CA ILE A 60 -3.80 -0.58 -7.03
C ILE A 60 -4.29 0.00 -8.37
N LYS A 61 -3.91 -0.62 -9.50
CA LYS A 61 -4.29 -0.13 -10.84
C LYS A 61 -5.65 -0.62 -11.33
N TYR A 62 -6.06 -1.82 -10.93
CA TYR A 62 -7.20 -2.50 -11.55
C TYR A 62 -8.27 -2.95 -10.56
N ASP A 63 -7.97 -3.03 -9.26
CA ASP A 63 -8.94 -3.33 -8.22
C ASP A 63 -9.48 -2.02 -7.62
N PRO A 64 -10.80 -1.76 -7.68
CA PRO A 64 -11.40 -0.60 -7.01
C PRO A 64 -11.07 -0.50 -5.52
N GLU A 65 -10.87 -1.64 -4.84
CA GLU A 65 -10.53 -1.71 -3.41
C GLU A 65 -9.01 -1.78 -3.16
N GLY A 66 -8.19 -1.73 -4.22
CA GLY A 66 -6.75 -1.95 -4.16
C GLY A 66 -6.02 -0.97 -3.25
N VAL A 67 -6.36 0.33 -3.31
CA VAL A 67 -5.77 1.36 -2.45
C VAL A 67 -6.08 1.07 -0.97
N ALA A 68 -7.36 0.86 -0.63
CA ALA A 68 -7.78 0.60 0.75
C ALA A 68 -7.17 -0.71 1.29
N PHE A 69 -7.09 -1.75 0.46
CA PHE A 69 -6.43 -3.00 0.81
C PHE A 69 -4.94 -2.80 1.15
N LEU A 70 -4.20 -2.07 0.32
CA LEU A 70 -2.78 -1.79 0.57
C LEU A 70 -2.60 -0.88 1.80
N GLN A 71 -3.48 0.09 2.03
CA GLN A 71 -3.41 0.94 3.22
C GLN A 71 -3.55 0.14 4.52
N ARG A 72 -4.49 -0.82 4.55
CA ARG A 72 -4.64 -1.75 5.68
C ARG A 72 -3.41 -2.64 5.89
N LEU A 73 -2.78 -3.10 4.81
CA LEU A 73 -1.54 -3.89 4.93
C LEU A 73 -0.39 -3.02 5.43
N ALA A 74 -0.23 -1.81 4.89
CA ALA A 74 0.83 -0.89 5.27
C ALA A 74 0.71 -0.42 6.73
N SER A 75 -0.52 -0.30 7.26
CA SER A 75 -0.76 -0.03 8.68
C SER A 75 -0.47 -1.21 9.60
N GLY A 76 -0.11 -2.39 9.06
CA GLY A 76 0.09 -3.61 9.85
C GLY A 76 -1.22 -4.22 10.37
N GLY A 77 -2.35 -3.93 9.71
CA GLY A 77 -3.68 -4.35 10.15
C GLY A 77 -4.21 -3.53 11.34
N ILE A 78 -3.60 -2.39 11.62
CA ILE A 78 -4.06 -1.47 12.66
C ILE A 78 -5.32 -0.74 12.16
N THR A 79 -6.36 -0.73 12.99
CA THR A 79 -7.59 0.03 12.79
C THR A 79 -7.66 1.20 13.77
N CYS A 80 -8.36 2.26 13.38
CA CYS A 80 -8.58 3.42 14.21
C CYS A 80 -9.43 3.02 15.42
N ALA A 81 -8.95 3.30 16.64
CA ALA A 81 -9.69 2.99 17.85
C ALA A 81 -11.03 3.75 17.98
N ASN A 82 -11.25 4.80 17.19
CA ASN A 82 -12.44 5.64 17.25
C ASN A 82 -13.49 5.32 16.16
N CYS A 83 -13.06 5.14 14.90
CA CYS A 83 -13.99 4.88 13.79
C CYS A 83 -13.89 3.47 13.21
N GLU A 84 -13.00 2.63 13.76
CA GLU A 84 -12.70 1.26 13.29
C GLU A 84 -12.19 1.19 11.84
N GLY A 85 -11.97 2.34 11.19
CA GLY A 85 -11.43 2.46 9.85
C GLY A 85 -9.97 2.02 9.77
N GLY A 86 -9.65 1.27 8.72
CA GLY A 86 -8.28 0.88 8.37
C GLY A 86 -7.55 1.89 7.48
N ASP A 87 -8.24 2.96 7.09
CA ASP A 87 -7.73 3.97 6.17
C ASP A 87 -6.90 5.00 6.96
N GLY A 88 -5.59 4.99 6.72
CA GLY A 88 -4.58 5.86 7.34
C GLY A 88 -4.11 6.99 6.41
N PRO A 89 -3.42 8.01 6.96
CA PRO A 89 -2.37 7.85 7.97
C PRO A 89 -2.88 7.66 9.40
N PHE A 90 -2.14 6.88 10.19
CA PHE A 90 -2.40 6.66 11.63
C PHE A 90 -1.40 7.42 12.49
N VAL A 91 -1.90 8.04 13.55
CA VAL A 91 -1.10 8.64 14.62
C VAL A 91 -1.32 7.87 15.92
N THR A 92 -0.25 7.69 16.69
CA THR A 92 -0.33 7.07 18.02
C THR A 92 -0.69 8.14 19.05
N VAL A 93 -1.92 8.10 19.57
CA VAL A 93 -2.34 8.95 20.69
C VAL A 93 -2.38 8.10 21.95
N GLY A 94 -1.32 8.20 22.77
CA GLY A 94 -1.12 7.29 23.90
C GLY A 94 -0.88 5.85 23.42
N THR A 95 -1.66 4.89 23.93
CA THR A 95 -1.59 3.46 23.56
C THR A 95 -2.52 3.05 22.41
N SER A 96 -3.39 3.94 21.94
CA SER A 96 -4.40 3.62 20.92
C SER A 96 -4.12 4.34 19.61
N PRO A 97 -4.09 3.62 18.46
CA PRO A 97 -3.90 4.23 17.15
C PRO A 97 -5.19 4.93 16.69
N LEU A 98 -5.06 6.16 16.21
CA LEU A 98 -6.16 6.94 15.61
C LEU A 98 -5.81 7.31 14.17
N CYS A 99 -6.76 7.23 13.24
CA CYS A 99 -6.57 7.80 11.91
C CYS A 99 -6.54 9.33 11.98
N GLU A 100 -5.83 9.96 11.05
CA GLU A 100 -5.60 11.41 11.04
C GLU A 100 -6.89 12.25 11.09
N PRO A 101 -8.00 11.90 10.39
CA PRO A 101 -9.28 12.60 10.53
C PRO A 101 -9.86 12.53 11.95
N CYS A 102 -9.82 11.35 12.58
CA CYS A 102 -10.29 11.17 13.96
C CYS A 102 -9.42 11.92 14.96
N HIS A 103 -8.11 12.01 14.72
CA HIS A 103 -7.20 12.80 15.54
C HIS A 103 -7.48 14.31 15.42
N GLN A 104 -7.82 14.80 14.23
CA GLN A 104 -8.12 16.21 13.99
C GLN A 104 -9.56 16.63 14.39
N GLY A 105 -10.39 15.70 14.86
CA GLY A 105 -11.75 15.99 15.31
C GLY A 105 -12.74 16.40 14.21
N ARG A 106 -12.45 16.06 12.94
CA ARG A 106 -13.40 16.27 11.83
C ARG A 106 -14.25 15.02 11.68
N GLN A 107 -15.52 15.09 12.11
CA GLN A 107 -16.57 14.11 11.79
C GLN A 107 -17.51 14.71 10.77
#